data_AF-A0A318ZRP6-F1
#
_entry.id   AF-A0A318ZRP6-F1
#
_cell.length_a   1.000
_cell.length_b   1.000
_cell.length_c   1.000
_cell.angle_alpha   90.00
_cell.angle_beta   90.00
_cell.angle_gamma   90.00
#
_symmetry.space_group_name_H-M   'P 1'
#
loop_
_entity.id
_entity.type
_entity.pdbx_description
1 polymer ?
#
loop_
_entity_poly.entity_id
_entity_poly.type
_entity_poly.pdbx_seq_one_letter_code
_entity_poly.pdbx_strand_id
1 'polypeptide(L)'
;MSSNNNNNNTLRPASRRAARRPPNYTPPGVYVPPDLRRYWDRLYEGLPEGRNPVIPRGDLGMIAPYVHTNVGRTVLASYEARDVEFRYGRIQAYQIASHRPSYINALLIQSLGSRPPEACISCRTSQAGPFPECHHLPGAFDGACANCKWPDAGSRCSIRDSAWGAVRPANPPTPIIGRGSPAPGARTNPILLGFEEEEEEVVLVPARRPPPIKEEDIEEIPVITIPDEIIEID
;
A
#
# COMPACT_ATOMS: atom_id res chain seq x y z
N MET A 1 -67.67 27.74 -25.04
CA MET A 1 -66.90 26.71 -24.31
C MET A 1 -65.43 26.95 -24.62
N SER A 2 -64.77 27.80 -23.83
CA SER A 2 -63.35 28.11 -23.99
C SER A 2 -62.63 27.68 -22.72
N SER A 3 -61.97 26.53 -22.77
CA SER A 3 -61.19 26.02 -21.64
C SER A 3 -59.77 26.53 -21.74
N ASN A 4 -59.43 27.45 -20.83
CA ASN A 4 -58.05 27.81 -20.50
C ASN A 4 -57.39 26.64 -19.76
N ASN A 5 -56.26 26.14 -20.27
CA ASN A 5 -55.39 25.22 -19.55
C ASN A 5 -54.02 25.88 -19.38
N ASN A 6 -53.82 26.52 -18.23
CA ASN A 6 -52.54 27.05 -17.78
C ASN A 6 -51.76 25.93 -17.07
N ASN A 7 -50.85 25.27 -17.79
CA ASN A 7 -49.85 24.38 -17.18
C ASN A 7 -48.55 25.16 -16.96
N ASN A 8 -48.47 25.89 -15.85
CA ASN A 8 -47.20 26.39 -15.31
C ASN A 8 -46.50 25.26 -14.56
N ASN A 9 -45.83 24.38 -15.30
CA ASN A 9 -44.91 23.41 -14.71
C ASN A 9 -43.52 24.05 -14.67
N THR A 10 -43.29 24.86 -13.63
CA THR A 10 -41.99 25.47 -13.35
C THR A 10 -40.99 24.38 -13.00
N LEU A 11 -40.16 24.01 -13.97
CA LEU A 11 -38.98 23.16 -13.78
C LEU A 11 -38.11 23.78 -12.68
N ARG A 12 -38.21 23.24 -11.47
CA ARG A 12 -37.25 23.54 -10.41
C ARG A 12 -35.87 23.03 -10.88
N PRO A 13 -34.80 23.85 -10.85
CA PRO A 13 -33.48 23.35 -11.11
C PRO A 13 -33.14 22.28 -10.08
N ALA A 14 -32.69 21.12 -10.55
CA ALA A 14 -32.17 20.07 -9.68
C ALA A 14 -31.06 20.68 -8.82
N SER A 15 -31.34 20.85 -7.52
CA SER A 15 -30.35 21.24 -6.54
C SER A 15 -29.23 20.21 -6.59
N ARG A 16 -28.08 20.61 -7.16
CA ARG A 16 -26.85 19.82 -7.13
C ARG A 16 -26.42 19.70 -5.67
N ARG A 17 -26.85 18.64 -4.99
CA ARG A 17 -26.39 18.36 -3.64
C ARG A 17 -24.93 17.91 -3.71
N ALA A 18 -24.11 18.49 -2.85
CA ALA A 18 -22.71 18.07 -2.69
C ALA A 18 -22.67 16.77 -1.87
N ALA A 19 -21.71 15.89 -2.19
CA ALA A 19 -21.55 14.65 -1.45
C ALA A 19 -21.25 14.94 0.03
N ARG A 20 -21.96 14.26 0.95
CA ARG A 20 -21.65 14.35 2.38
C ARG A 20 -20.30 13.72 2.66
N ARG A 21 -19.35 14.54 3.11
CA ARG A 21 -17.99 14.12 3.52
C ARG A 21 -18.03 12.82 4.34
N PRO A 22 -17.17 11.82 4.03
CA PRO A 22 -17.15 10.59 4.79
C PRO A 22 -16.76 10.86 6.25
N PRO A 23 -17.22 10.02 7.20
CA PRO A 23 -16.82 10.15 8.60
C PRO A 23 -15.30 10.06 8.70
N ASN A 24 -14.73 11.07 9.35
CA ASN A 24 -13.30 11.20 9.53
C ASN A 24 -12.88 10.30 10.70
N TYR A 25 -12.63 9.02 10.42
CA TYR A 25 -12.12 8.09 11.42
C TYR A 25 -10.61 8.15 11.44
N THR A 26 -10.03 8.22 12.63
CA THR A 26 -8.59 8.05 12.83
C THR A 26 -8.42 7.03 13.94
N PRO A 27 -7.76 5.88 13.68
CA PRO A 27 -7.52 4.89 14.71
C PRO A 27 -6.76 5.53 15.88
N PRO A 28 -7.01 5.08 17.13
CA PRO A 28 -6.22 5.50 18.28
C PRO A 28 -4.72 5.28 18.04
N GLY A 29 -3.89 6.23 18.46
CA GLY A 29 -2.42 6.14 18.33
C GLY A 29 -1.85 6.50 16.95
N VAL A 30 -2.68 6.77 15.93
CA VAL A 30 -2.20 7.21 14.62
C VAL A 30 -2.17 8.73 14.54
N TYR A 31 -0.97 9.31 14.51
CA TYR A 31 -0.80 10.73 14.21
C TYR A 31 -0.95 10.96 12.71
N VAL A 32 -1.87 11.86 12.34
CA VAL A 32 -2.05 12.30 10.95
C VAL A 32 -1.56 13.74 10.84
N PRO A 33 -0.50 14.02 10.07
CA PRO A 33 -0.01 15.39 9.88
C PRO A 33 -1.14 16.33 9.42
N PRO A 34 -1.26 17.55 9.97
CA PRO A 34 -2.32 18.48 9.62
C PRO A 34 -2.39 18.78 8.13
N ASP A 35 -1.25 18.88 7.45
CA ASP A 35 -1.20 19.17 6.02
C ASP A 35 -1.70 18.00 5.17
N LEU A 36 -1.33 16.76 5.54
CA LEU A 36 -1.86 15.56 4.90
C LEU A 36 -3.38 15.47 5.09
N ARG A 37 -3.87 15.76 6.30
CA ARG A 37 -5.30 15.78 6.61
C ARG A 37 -6.04 16.84 5.78
N ARG A 38 -5.56 18.08 5.79
CA ARG A 38 -6.13 19.18 5.00
C ARG A 38 -6.13 18.87 3.51
N TYR A 39 -5.04 18.30 3.00
CA TYR A 39 -4.98 17.86 1.61
C TYR A 39 -6.09 16.86 1.31
N TRP A 40 -6.22 15.81 2.12
CA TRP A 40 -7.21 14.77 1.87
C TRP A 40 -8.63 15.32 1.95
N ASP A 41 -8.88 16.27 2.86
CA ASP A 41 -10.17 16.94 2.99
C ASP A 41 -10.54 17.73 1.73
N ARG A 42 -9.58 18.41 1.10
CA ARG A 42 -9.80 19.15 -0.15
C ARG A 42 -10.21 18.25 -1.32
N LEU A 43 -9.76 16.99 -1.34
CA LEU A 43 -10.18 16.04 -2.39
C LEU A 43 -11.69 15.77 -2.40
N TYR A 44 -12.36 15.98 -1.26
CA TYR A 44 -13.80 15.79 -1.10
C TYR A 44 -14.58 17.10 -1.17
N GLU A 45 -13.90 18.25 -1.10
CA GLU A 45 -14.54 19.56 -1.06
C GLU A 45 -15.18 19.88 -2.42
N GLY A 46 -16.48 20.22 -2.41
CA GLY A 46 -17.23 20.52 -3.62
C GLY A 46 -17.47 19.32 -4.55
N LEU A 47 -17.12 18.10 -4.13
CA LEU A 47 -17.28 16.91 -4.96
C LEU A 47 -18.78 16.62 -5.21
N PRO A 48 -19.23 16.49 -6.47
CA PRO A 48 -20.62 16.16 -6.77
C PRO A 48 -21.01 14.79 -6.20
N GLU A 49 -22.27 14.63 -5.81
CA GLU A 49 -22.80 13.32 -5.41
C GLU A 49 -22.52 12.25 -6.48
N GLY A 50 -22.08 11.07 -6.03
CA GLY A 50 -21.77 9.94 -6.89
C GLY A 50 -20.43 10.02 -7.63
N ARG A 51 -19.64 11.10 -7.45
CA ARG A 51 -18.29 11.19 -8.00
C ARG A 51 -17.24 10.64 -7.03
N ASN A 52 -16.21 10.05 -7.61
CA ASN A 52 -15.03 9.58 -6.91
C ASN A 52 -14.02 10.73 -6.78
N PRO A 53 -13.33 10.86 -5.63
CA PRO A 53 -12.20 11.76 -5.54
C PRO A 53 -11.05 11.32 -6.44
N VAL A 54 -10.24 12.28 -6.85
CA VAL A 54 -9.07 12.07 -7.72
C VAL A 54 -7.89 12.77 -7.09
N ILE A 55 -6.77 12.06 -6.93
CA ILE A 55 -5.47 12.65 -6.60
C ILE A 55 -4.84 13.09 -7.93
N PRO A 56 -4.70 14.40 -8.18
CA PRO A 56 -4.03 14.86 -9.39
C PRO A 56 -2.60 14.35 -9.41
N ARG A 57 -2.10 13.97 -10.59
CA ARG A 57 -0.72 13.55 -10.78
C ARG A 57 0.29 14.54 -10.20
N GLY A 58 0.05 15.85 -10.40
CA GLY A 58 0.92 16.92 -9.89
C GLY A 58 1.05 16.92 -8.36
N ASP A 59 0.07 16.34 -7.66
CA ASP A 59 0.03 16.29 -6.22
C ASP A 59 0.58 14.97 -5.65
N LEU A 60 0.86 13.95 -6.47
CA LEU A 60 1.42 12.68 -5.99
C LEU A 60 2.75 12.87 -5.24
N GLY A 61 3.48 13.94 -5.49
CA GLY A 61 4.67 14.30 -4.71
C GLY A 61 4.41 14.40 -3.20
N MET A 62 3.18 14.66 -2.77
CA MET A 62 2.80 14.68 -1.36
C MET A 62 3.03 13.34 -0.65
N ILE A 63 2.97 12.21 -1.37
CA ILE A 63 3.16 10.89 -0.77
C ILE A 63 4.64 10.50 -0.70
N ALA A 64 5.55 11.30 -1.26
CA ALA A 64 6.99 11.04 -1.26
C ALA A 64 7.59 10.72 0.12
N PRO A 65 7.22 11.42 1.22
CA PRO A 65 7.74 11.10 2.56
C PRO A 65 7.39 9.68 3.05
N TYR A 66 6.39 9.04 2.43
CA TYR A 66 5.90 7.71 2.79
C TYR A 66 6.45 6.61 1.85
N VAL A 67 7.24 6.97 0.83
CA VAL A 67 7.84 6.03 -0.12
C VAL A 67 9.23 5.62 0.34
N HIS A 68 9.33 4.40 0.88
CA HIS A 68 10.56 3.90 1.51
C HIS A 68 11.43 3.01 0.61
N THR A 69 10.90 2.54 -0.52
CA THR A 69 11.62 1.63 -1.43
C THR A 69 12.18 2.37 -2.64
N ASN A 70 13.32 1.91 -3.17
CA ASN A 70 13.91 2.47 -4.39
C ASN A 70 12.96 2.32 -5.59
N VAL A 71 12.31 1.15 -5.73
CA VAL A 71 11.27 0.91 -6.75
C VAL A 71 10.16 1.95 -6.63
N GLY A 72 9.67 2.20 -5.42
CA GLY A 72 8.63 3.21 -5.19
C GLY A 72 9.07 4.61 -5.57
N ARG A 73 10.31 5.00 -5.26
CA ARG A 73 10.85 6.32 -5.62
C ARG A 73 10.97 6.48 -7.13
N THR A 74 11.45 5.45 -7.84
CA THR A 74 11.51 5.44 -9.30
C THR A 74 10.13 5.58 -9.92
N VAL A 75 9.14 4.85 -9.41
CA VAL A 75 7.74 4.94 -9.89
C VAL A 75 7.17 6.33 -9.65
N LEU A 76 7.39 6.91 -8.46
CA LEU A 76 6.90 8.24 -8.12
C LEU A 76 7.55 9.34 -8.98
N ALA A 77 8.83 9.19 -9.33
CA ALA A 77 9.55 10.14 -10.17
C ALA A 77 9.17 10.05 -11.66
N SER A 78 8.39 9.06 -12.07
CA SER A 78 8.04 8.85 -13.47
C SER A 78 7.14 9.95 -14.02
N TYR A 79 7.51 10.49 -15.19
CA TYR A 79 6.66 11.43 -15.93
C TYR A 79 5.46 10.75 -16.60
N GLU A 80 5.26 9.45 -16.44
CA GLU A 80 4.13 8.72 -17.02
C GLU A 80 3.00 8.48 -16.00
N ALA A 81 3.19 8.92 -14.76
CA ALA A 81 2.16 8.86 -13.73
C ALA A 81 0.90 9.59 -14.18
N ARG A 82 -0.26 9.04 -13.81
CA ARG A 82 -1.59 9.52 -14.12
C ARG A 82 -2.31 9.90 -12.83
N ASP A 83 -3.40 10.62 -12.99
CA ASP A 83 -4.31 10.92 -11.89
C ASP A 83 -4.85 9.63 -11.28
N VAL A 84 -4.98 9.62 -9.96
CA VAL A 84 -5.44 8.45 -9.21
C VAL A 84 -6.87 8.68 -8.74
N GLU A 85 -7.83 8.13 -9.48
CA GLU A 85 -9.22 8.03 -9.02
C GLU A 85 -9.36 6.92 -7.99
N PHE A 86 -10.11 7.18 -6.91
CA PHE A 86 -10.45 6.16 -5.93
C PHE A 86 -11.90 6.27 -5.48
N ARG A 87 -12.49 5.16 -5.09
CA ARG A 87 -13.88 5.05 -4.63
C ARG A 87 -14.11 5.92 -3.41
N TYR A 88 -15.19 6.70 -3.44
CA TYR A 88 -15.59 7.61 -2.37
C TYR A 88 -15.50 6.95 -0.97
N GLY A 89 -14.78 7.59 -0.04
CA GLY A 89 -14.67 7.15 1.35
C GLY A 89 -13.81 5.92 1.60
N ARG A 90 -13.21 5.30 0.56
CA ARG A 90 -12.34 4.13 0.72
C ARG A 90 -10.90 4.46 1.10
N ILE A 91 -10.44 5.66 0.76
CA ILE A 91 -9.12 6.15 1.15
C ILE A 91 -9.23 7.37 2.05
N GLN A 92 -8.55 7.31 3.19
CA GLN A 92 -8.48 8.33 4.24
C GLN A 92 -7.02 8.66 4.57
N ALA A 93 -6.78 9.89 5.05
CA ALA A 93 -5.45 10.39 5.38
C ALA A 93 -4.67 9.49 6.35
N TYR A 94 -5.33 8.88 7.34
CA TYR A 94 -4.67 8.02 8.32
C TYR A 94 -4.06 6.76 7.69
N GLN A 95 -4.63 6.25 6.60
CA GLN A 95 -4.07 5.08 5.91
C GLN A 95 -2.70 5.44 5.34
N ILE A 96 -2.55 6.62 4.76
CA ILE A 96 -1.26 7.12 4.27
C ILE A 96 -0.31 7.38 5.45
N ALA A 97 -0.82 8.06 6.50
CA ALA A 97 -0.06 8.36 7.71
C ALA A 97 0.35 7.12 8.53
N SER A 98 -0.20 5.94 8.25
CA SER A 98 0.20 4.69 8.90
C SER A 98 1.53 4.13 8.38
N HIS A 99 2.12 4.73 7.34
CA HIS A 99 3.36 4.27 6.70
C HIS A 99 3.31 2.82 6.16
N ARG A 100 2.12 2.20 6.06
CA ARG A 100 2.01 0.83 5.53
C ARG A 100 2.42 0.81 4.05
N PRO A 101 3.46 0.03 3.68
CA PRO A 101 3.92 -0.02 2.29
C PRO A 101 2.84 -0.46 1.31
N SER A 102 1.89 -1.30 1.75
CA SER A 102 0.78 -1.78 0.93
C SER A 102 -0.08 -0.66 0.37
N TYR A 103 -0.37 0.39 1.14
CA TYR A 103 -1.19 1.52 0.70
C TYR A 103 -0.44 2.42 -0.27
N ILE A 104 0.81 2.75 0.06
CA ILE A 104 1.66 3.61 -0.77
C ILE A 104 1.94 2.94 -2.11
N ASN A 105 2.35 1.67 -2.10
CA ASN A 105 2.61 0.91 -3.31
C ASN A 105 1.35 0.78 -4.19
N ALA A 106 0.17 0.61 -3.58
CA ALA A 106 -1.07 0.52 -4.31
C ALA A 106 -1.45 1.84 -5.01
N LEU A 107 -1.22 3.00 -4.37
CA LEU A 107 -1.36 4.31 -5.03
C LEU A 107 -0.39 4.46 -6.21
N LEU A 108 0.87 4.04 -6.02
CA LEU A 108 1.88 4.09 -7.07
C LEU A 108 1.51 3.19 -8.26
N ILE A 109 1.06 1.95 -8.01
CA ILE A 109 0.55 1.04 -9.05
C ILE A 109 -0.64 1.69 -9.78
N GLN A 110 -1.58 2.32 -9.07
CA GLN A 110 -2.73 2.95 -9.72
C GLN A 110 -2.32 4.16 -10.57
N SER A 111 -1.27 4.88 -10.18
CA SER A 111 -0.78 6.05 -10.92
C SER A 111 -0.07 5.68 -12.22
N LEU A 112 0.75 4.62 -12.23
CA LEU A 112 1.63 4.29 -13.36
C LEU A 112 1.21 3.01 -14.11
N GLY A 113 0.53 2.11 -13.42
CA GLY A 113 0.15 0.80 -13.93
C GLY A 113 -0.76 0.87 -15.16
N SER A 114 -0.85 -0.24 -15.87
CA SER A 114 -1.75 -0.42 -16.99
C SER A 114 -2.93 -1.30 -16.59
N ARG A 115 -4.05 -1.12 -17.30
CA ARG A 115 -5.21 -1.97 -17.13
C ARG A 115 -4.96 -3.27 -17.92
N PRO A 116 -4.94 -4.44 -17.26
CA PRO A 116 -4.86 -5.71 -17.98
C PRO A 116 -6.10 -5.90 -18.87
N PRO A 117 -6.04 -6.77 -19.89
CA PRO A 117 -7.19 -7.08 -20.76
C PRO A 117 -8.42 -7.48 -19.96
N GLU A 118 -8.20 -8.24 -18.88
CA GLU A 118 -9.21 -8.55 -17.88
C GLU A 118 -8.72 -8.22 -16.48
N ALA A 119 -9.60 -7.64 -15.66
CA ALA A 119 -9.34 -7.48 -14.23
C ALA A 119 -9.08 -8.84 -13.56
N CYS A 120 -8.27 -8.84 -12.50
CA CYS A 120 -7.98 -10.06 -11.75
C CYS A 120 -9.25 -10.66 -11.11
N ILE A 121 -9.24 -11.97 -10.82
CA ILE A 121 -10.38 -12.71 -10.29
C ILE A 121 -10.97 -12.01 -9.06
N SER A 122 -10.13 -11.61 -8.08
CA SER A 122 -10.58 -10.92 -6.88
C SER A 122 -11.25 -9.58 -7.18
N CYS A 123 -10.73 -8.79 -8.12
CA CYS A 123 -11.32 -7.52 -8.50
C CYS A 123 -12.66 -7.70 -9.20
N ARG A 124 -12.82 -8.74 -10.03
CA ARG A 124 -14.07 -9.06 -10.71
C ARG A 124 -15.17 -9.51 -9.74
N THR A 125 -14.82 -10.33 -8.75
CA THR A 125 -15.82 -10.95 -7.86
C THR A 125 -16.20 -10.10 -6.65
N SER A 126 -15.24 -9.37 -6.08
CA SER A 126 -15.44 -8.75 -4.76
C SER A 126 -15.47 -7.22 -4.78
N GLN A 127 -15.01 -6.56 -5.85
CA GLN A 127 -14.79 -5.11 -5.89
C GLN A 127 -14.12 -4.53 -4.62
N ALA A 128 -13.32 -5.33 -3.90
CA ALA A 128 -12.97 -5.05 -2.50
C ALA A 128 -11.88 -3.98 -2.32
N GLY A 129 -11.28 -3.51 -3.42
CA GLY A 129 -10.23 -2.50 -3.37
C GLY A 129 -10.76 -1.06 -3.40
N PRO A 130 -9.93 -0.08 -3.05
CA PRO A 130 -10.33 1.32 -3.05
C PRO A 130 -10.40 1.90 -4.46
N PHE A 131 -9.83 1.27 -5.48
CA PHE A 131 -9.79 1.83 -6.83
C PHE A 131 -10.95 1.31 -7.69
N PRO A 132 -11.51 2.14 -8.57
CA PRO A 132 -12.57 1.70 -9.48
C PRO A 132 -12.06 0.67 -10.48
N GLU A 133 -10.83 0.83 -10.97
CA GLU A 133 -10.22 -0.03 -11.97
C GLU A 133 -9.14 -0.95 -11.40
N CYS A 134 -8.87 -2.06 -12.09
CA CYS A 134 -7.78 -2.97 -11.76
C CYS A 134 -6.53 -2.55 -12.54
N HIS A 135 -5.56 -1.91 -11.90
CA HIS A 135 -4.29 -1.56 -12.54
C HIS A 135 -3.18 -2.46 -12.03
N HIS A 136 -2.24 -2.78 -12.92
CA HIS A 136 -1.11 -3.65 -12.69
C HIS A 136 0.17 -2.96 -13.17
N LEU A 137 1.25 -3.10 -12.41
CA LEU A 137 2.56 -2.57 -12.78
C LEU A 137 3.56 -3.72 -12.78
N PRO A 138 3.80 -4.35 -13.96
CA PRO A 138 4.72 -5.47 -14.07
C PRO A 138 6.13 -5.10 -13.58
N GLY A 139 6.82 -6.05 -12.95
CA GLY A 139 8.17 -5.86 -12.44
C GLY A 139 8.24 -5.05 -11.14
N ALA A 140 7.12 -4.61 -10.57
CA ALA A 140 7.08 -3.88 -9.30
C ALA A 140 6.13 -4.53 -8.28
N PHE A 141 6.42 -4.33 -6.99
CA PHE A 141 5.50 -4.60 -5.88
C PHE A 141 4.86 -6.00 -5.89
N ASP A 142 5.67 -7.03 -6.13
CA ASP A 142 5.29 -8.44 -6.22
C ASP A 142 4.43 -8.80 -7.45
N GLY A 143 4.27 -7.87 -8.40
CA GLY A 143 3.40 -8.02 -9.57
C GLY A 143 1.91 -8.03 -9.21
N ALA A 144 1.51 -7.55 -8.03
CA ALA A 144 0.10 -7.51 -7.66
C ALA A 144 -0.60 -6.29 -8.27
N CYS A 145 -1.92 -6.40 -8.53
CA CYS A 145 -2.73 -5.25 -8.89
C CYS A 145 -2.91 -4.29 -7.70
N ALA A 146 -3.18 -3.00 -7.95
CA ALA A 146 -3.35 -1.98 -6.91
C ALA A 146 -4.40 -2.37 -5.85
N ASN A 147 -5.56 -2.86 -6.31
CA ASN A 147 -6.66 -3.28 -5.44
C ASN A 147 -6.34 -4.50 -4.56
N CYS A 148 -5.51 -5.44 -5.04
CA CYS A 148 -5.04 -6.56 -4.24
C CYS A 148 -3.87 -6.17 -3.34
N LYS A 149 -3.02 -5.22 -3.77
CA LYS A 149 -1.90 -4.72 -2.99
C LYS A 149 -2.39 -3.91 -1.79
N TRP A 150 -3.46 -3.12 -1.93
CA TRP A 150 -4.00 -2.27 -0.86
C TRP A 150 -4.26 -3.01 0.47
N PRO A 151 -5.06 -4.09 0.53
CA PRO A 151 -5.27 -4.88 1.73
C PRO A 151 -4.09 -5.82 2.06
N ASP A 152 -2.99 -5.76 1.30
CA ASP A 152 -1.87 -6.70 1.34
C ASP A 152 -2.25 -8.15 0.99
N ALA A 153 -3.21 -8.31 0.09
CA ALA A 153 -3.68 -9.59 -0.44
C ALA A 153 -3.06 -9.92 -1.81
N GLY A 154 -1.86 -9.41 -2.10
CA GLY A 154 -1.20 -9.54 -3.39
C GLY A 154 -0.93 -10.99 -3.81
N SER A 155 -0.71 -11.89 -2.85
CA SER A 155 -0.50 -13.32 -3.10
C SER A 155 -1.73 -14.02 -3.71
N ARG A 156 -2.93 -13.46 -3.53
CA ARG A 156 -4.19 -13.98 -4.10
C ARG A 156 -4.53 -13.33 -5.45
N CYS A 157 -3.70 -12.42 -5.93
CA CYS A 157 -3.93 -11.72 -7.18
C CYS A 157 -3.69 -12.67 -8.37
N SER A 158 -4.69 -12.87 -9.22
CA SER A 158 -4.59 -13.80 -10.35
C SER A 158 -3.77 -13.28 -11.54
N ILE A 159 -3.43 -11.98 -11.56
CA ILE A 159 -2.62 -11.36 -12.63
C ILE A 159 -1.15 -11.20 -12.21
N ARG A 160 -0.76 -11.85 -11.12
CA ARG A 160 0.57 -11.70 -10.53
C ARG A 160 1.65 -12.14 -11.49
N ASP A 161 2.71 -11.34 -11.62
CA ASP A 161 3.89 -11.71 -12.40
C ASP A 161 4.49 -13.03 -11.88
N SER A 162 4.53 -14.04 -12.74
CA SER A 162 5.28 -15.27 -12.50
C SER A 162 6.79 -14.99 -12.37
N ALA A 163 7.28 -13.94 -13.04
CA ALA A 163 8.67 -13.51 -12.98
C ALA A 163 9.12 -13.07 -11.56
N TRP A 164 8.23 -12.48 -10.75
CA TRP A 164 8.56 -12.14 -9.35
C TRP A 164 8.72 -13.38 -8.45
N GLY A 165 8.08 -14.50 -8.80
CA GLY A 165 8.33 -15.78 -8.14
C GLY A 165 9.72 -16.34 -8.45
N ALA A 166 10.24 -16.04 -9.65
CA ALA A 166 11.54 -16.50 -10.13
C ALA A 166 12.71 -15.59 -9.68
N VAL A 167 12.45 -14.33 -9.34
CA VAL A 167 13.42 -13.39 -8.71
C VAL A 167 13.26 -13.39 -7.19
N ARG A 168 12.97 -14.54 -6.59
CA ARG A 168 13.52 -14.78 -5.25
C ARG A 168 15.01 -15.02 -5.49
N PRO A 169 15.94 -14.37 -4.77
CA PRO A 169 17.30 -14.92 -4.73
C PRO A 169 17.11 -16.38 -4.35
N ALA A 170 17.57 -17.28 -5.21
CA ALA A 170 17.60 -18.68 -4.86
C ALA A 170 18.29 -18.71 -3.50
N ASN A 171 17.56 -19.03 -2.43
CA ASN A 171 18.24 -19.41 -1.21
C ASN A 171 19.21 -20.49 -1.69
N PRO A 172 20.54 -20.32 -1.51
CA PRO A 172 21.47 -21.38 -1.87
C PRO A 172 20.93 -22.63 -1.19
N PRO A 173 20.87 -23.77 -1.90
CA PRO A 173 20.34 -24.99 -1.32
C PRO A 173 21.08 -25.18 0.01
N THR A 174 20.34 -25.11 1.12
CA THR A 174 20.89 -25.47 2.43
C THR A 174 21.56 -26.81 2.24
N PRO A 175 22.88 -26.95 2.49
CA PRO A 175 23.58 -28.19 2.22
C PRO A 175 22.85 -29.29 2.99
N ILE A 176 22.34 -30.26 2.25
CA ILE A 176 21.84 -31.51 2.81
C ILE A 176 23.06 -32.13 3.48
N ILE A 177 23.14 -32.03 4.81
CA ILE A 177 24.14 -32.73 5.62
C ILE A 177 23.78 -34.21 5.57
N GLY A 178 24.20 -34.87 4.48
CA GLY A 178 24.20 -36.31 4.33
C GLY A 178 25.39 -36.90 5.07
N ARG A 179 25.12 -37.73 6.08
CA ARG A 179 26.08 -38.56 6.80
C ARG A 179 26.67 -39.66 5.90
N GLY A 180 28.02 -39.72 5.82
CA GLY A 180 28.88 -40.88 5.49
C GLY A 180 28.87 -41.37 4.04
N SER A 181 29.91 -41.94 3.43
CA SER A 181 31.33 -42.23 3.71
C SER A 181 31.94 -42.77 2.37
N PRO A 182 33.28 -42.97 2.20
CA PRO A 182 33.99 -42.47 1.01
C PRO A 182 34.64 -43.50 0.03
N ALA A 183 35.11 -42.93 -1.11
CA ALA A 183 36.28 -43.27 -1.97
C ALA A 183 36.12 -44.34 -3.10
N PRO A 184 37.05 -44.44 -4.10
CA PRO A 184 38.12 -43.55 -4.56
C PRO A 184 38.20 -43.33 -6.11
N GLY A 185 38.74 -42.19 -6.51
CA GLY A 185 39.60 -42.09 -7.71
C GLY A 185 38.95 -41.70 -9.04
N ALA A 186 39.06 -40.42 -9.42
CA ALA A 186 39.50 -40.02 -10.76
C ALA A 186 39.85 -38.54 -10.76
N ARG A 187 41.09 -38.26 -11.15
CA ARG A 187 41.67 -36.94 -11.35
C ARG A 187 41.17 -36.36 -12.67
N THR A 188 40.90 -35.06 -12.74
CA THR A 188 41.52 -34.07 -13.65
C THR A 188 40.80 -32.72 -13.56
N ASN A 189 41.49 -31.72 -13.02
CA ASN A 189 41.35 -30.30 -13.39
C ASN A 189 42.25 -30.06 -14.64
N PRO A 190 42.26 -28.89 -15.32
CA PRO A 190 41.60 -27.59 -15.03
C PRO A 190 40.96 -26.90 -16.26
N ILE A 191 40.30 -25.74 -16.06
CA ILE A 191 40.67 -24.46 -16.70
C ILE A 191 40.02 -23.35 -15.87
N LEU A 192 40.89 -22.54 -15.27
CA LEU A 192 40.58 -21.24 -14.69
C LEU A 192 40.32 -20.23 -15.82
N LEU A 193 39.22 -19.50 -15.73
CA LEU A 193 39.16 -18.13 -16.23
C LEU A 193 39.09 -17.23 -15.00
N GLY A 194 40.16 -16.47 -14.81
CA GLY A 194 40.29 -15.49 -13.74
C GLY A 194 39.30 -14.36 -13.96
N PHE A 195 38.48 -14.12 -12.94
CA PHE A 195 37.99 -12.79 -12.65
C PHE A 195 38.76 -12.36 -11.41
N GLU A 196 39.51 -11.28 -11.57
CA GLU A 196 40.16 -10.58 -10.47
C GLU A 196 39.03 -10.04 -9.57
N GLU A 197 38.70 -10.79 -8.52
CA GLU A 197 37.89 -10.27 -7.42
C GLU A 197 38.77 -9.27 -6.67
N GLU A 198 38.43 -7.99 -6.78
CA GLU A 198 38.88 -6.98 -5.85
C GLU A 198 38.39 -7.41 -4.46
N GLU A 199 39.31 -7.90 -3.63
CA GLU A 199 39.06 -8.19 -2.22
C GLU A 199 38.71 -6.87 -1.51
N GLU A 200 37.42 -6.58 -1.38
CA GLU A 200 36.94 -5.54 -0.49
C GLU A 200 37.22 -6.01 0.94
N GLU A 201 38.24 -5.42 1.57
CA GLU A 201 38.60 -5.68 2.97
C GLU A 201 37.40 -5.33 3.86
N VAL A 202 36.63 -6.35 4.23
CA VAL A 202 35.51 -6.22 5.15
C VAL A 202 36.08 -5.99 6.55
N VAL A 203 36.25 -4.72 6.92
CA VAL A 203 36.58 -4.32 8.29
C VAL A 203 35.41 -4.72 9.18
N LEU A 204 35.54 -5.88 9.84
CA LEU A 204 34.64 -6.34 10.89
C LEU A 204 34.72 -5.35 12.05
N VAL A 205 33.81 -4.37 12.07
CA VAL A 205 33.63 -3.51 13.23
C VAL A 205 33.07 -4.39 14.35
N PRO A 206 33.79 -4.55 15.48
CA PRO A 206 33.27 -5.34 16.59
C PRO A 206 31.97 -4.71 17.06
N ALA A 207 30.91 -5.53 17.12
CA ALA A 207 29.62 -5.14 17.64
C ALA A 207 29.81 -4.54 19.04
N ARG A 208 29.59 -3.21 19.16
CA ARG A 208 29.56 -2.55 20.46
C ARG A 208 28.45 -3.21 21.26
N ARG A 209 28.80 -3.87 22.37
CA ARG A 209 27.80 -4.35 23.33
C ARG A 209 26.90 -3.15 23.69
N PRO A 210 25.57 -3.27 23.58
CA PRO A 210 24.69 -2.25 24.10
C PRO A 210 25.00 -2.05 25.59
N PRO A 211 25.01 -0.80 26.08
CA PRO A 211 25.24 -0.53 27.49
C PRO A 211 24.14 -1.24 28.31
N PRO A 212 24.47 -1.74 29.52
CA PRO A 212 23.48 -2.29 30.42
C PRO A 212 22.43 -1.21 30.70
N ILE A 213 21.16 -1.56 30.47
CA ILE A 213 20.01 -0.74 30.84
C ILE A 213 20.04 -0.66 32.37
N LYS A 214 20.20 0.55 32.92
CA LYS A 214 20.10 0.77 34.37
C LYS A 214 18.63 0.62 34.76
N GLU A 215 18.37 -0.16 35.82
CA GLU A 215 17.02 -0.52 36.30
C GLU A 215 16.24 0.66 36.94
N GLU A 216 16.64 1.91 36.71
CA GLU A 216 16.21 3.06 37.52
C GLU A 216 15.02 3.86 36.93
N ASP A 217 14.51 3.54 35.74
CA ASP A 217 13.39 4.28 35.09
C ASP A 217 12.16 3.39 34.78
N ILE A 218 11.79 2.48 35.69
CA ILE A 218 10.47 1.84 35.63
C ILE A 218 9.50 2.74 36.42
N GLU A 219 8.93 3.74 35.74
CA GLU A 219 7.78 4.47 36.29
C GLU A 219 6.63 3.48 36.53
N GLU A 220 6.20 3.38 37.79
CA GLU A 220 5.08 2.54 38.22
C GLU A 220 3.82 2.88 37.41
N ILE A 221 3.37 1.93 36.59
CA ILE A 221 2.11 2.06 35.86
C ILE A 221 0.98 1.98 36.91
N PRO A 222 0.11 3.01 37.04
CA PRO A 222 -0.98 2.97 38.00
C PRO A 222 -1.95 1.85 37.64
N VAL A 223 -2.20 0.98 38.62
CA VAL A 223 -3.21 -0.08 38.54
C VAL A 223 -4.59 0.56 38.46
N ILE A 224 -5.21 0.48 37.29
CA ILE A 224 -6.60 0.91 37.09
C ILE A 224 -7.50 -0.17 37.68
N THR A 225 -8.03 0.08 38.88
CA THR A 225 -9.13 -0.70 39.45
C THR A 225 -10.43 -0.33 38.74
N ILE A 226 -11.00 -1.27 38.01
CA ILE A 226 -12.34 -1.15 37.43
C ILE A 226 -13.35 -1.50 38.53
N PRO A 227 -14.27 -0.59 38.91
CA PRO A 227 -15.35 -0.95 39.83
C PRO A 227 -16.35 -1.87 39.13
N ASP A 228 -16.68 -2.98 39.81
CA ASP A 228 -17.79 -3.86 39.46
C ASP A 228 -19.12 -3.16 39.79
N GLU A 229 -19.63 -2.34 38.88
CA GLU A 229 -21.01 -1.85 38.96
C GLU A 229 -21.87 -2.34 37.79
N ILE A 230 -22.66 -3.37 38.14
CA ILE A 230 -24.11 -3.47 37.93
C ILE A 230 -24.57 -3.53 36.46
N ILE A 231 -24.75 -4.77 36.01
CA ILE A 231 -25.71 -5.12 34.95
C ILE A 231 -27.00 -5.56 35.66
N GLU A 232 -27.96 -4.64 35.81
CA GLU A 232 -29.37 -4.99 35.97
C GLU A 232 -29.99 -5.02 34.56
N ILE A 233 -30.49 -6.20 34.16
CA ILE A 233 -31.26 -6.39 32.93
C ILE A 233 -32.72 -6.51 33.36
N ASP A 234 -33.53 -5.53 32.95
CA ASP A 234 -34.98 -5.66 32.80
C ASP A 234 -35.34 -6.31 31.45
#